data_AF-A0A317AX61-F1
#
_entry.id   AF-A0A317AX61-F1
#
_cell.length_a   1.000
_cell.length_b   1.000
_cell.length_c   1.000
_cell.angle_alpha   90.00
_cell.angle_beta   90.00
_cell.angle_gamma   90.00
#
_symmetry.space_group_name_H-M   'P 1'
#
loop_
_entity.id
_entity.type
_entity.pdbx_description
1 polymer ?
#
loop_
_entity_poly.entity_id
_entity_poly.type
_entity_poly.pdbx_seq_one_letter_code
_entity_poly.pdbx_strand_id
1 'polypeptide(L)'
;MEARAAQLAADAYDRLQDQAALSFLEPGAEKGISMTQLRDDVLRTEFNASRRQRLWTRVQAKVERNSNIRAGVRTTATGDVARMWEWIGPVKRLEDGRRESGRFSLGTGSSPPSGNRVAKEVKNPHNASNIGPATKQLQQHRQPFAPTNHRANTVKMVNVPKTRRTYCKGKDCKKHTQHKVTQYKAGKASLFAQGKRRYDRKQSGYGGQTKPVFHKRAKTTKKVVLRLECTACKTKAQLALKRCKHFELGGDKKTKGAALVF
;
A
#
# COMPACT_ATOMS: atom_id res chain seq x y z
N MET A 1 21.29 20.04 16.58
CA MET A 1 20.55 20.40 15.34
C MET A 1 19.39 19.45 15.04
N GLU A 2 19.58 18.12 15.09
CA GLU A 2 18.51 17.17 14.71
C GLU A 2 17.34 17.08 15.70
N ALA A 3 17.61 17.15 17.02
CA ALA A 3 16.59 17.22 18.06
C ALA A 3 15.74 18.48 17.93
N ARG A 4 16.37 19.65 17.74
CA ARG A 4 15.68 20.92 17.48
C ARG A 4 14.79 20.85 16.23
N ALA A 5 15.28 20.24 15.15
CA ALA A 5 14.47 20.04 13.95
C ALA A 5 13.31 19.04 14.15
N ALA A 6 13.39 18.12 15.11
CA ALA A 6 12.27 17.24 15.46
C ALA A 6 11.18 18.00 16.23
N GLN A 7 11.57 18.83 17.19
CA GLN A 7 10.65 19.71 17.93
C GLN A 7 9.90 20.65 16.99
N LEU A 8 10.64 21.37 16.13
CA LEU A 8 10.05 22.28 15.15
C LEU A 8 9.14 21.57 14.14
N ALA A 9 9.42 20.30 13.83
CA ALA A 9 8.52 19.50 12.99
C ALA A 9 7.23 19.11 13.74
N ALA A 10 7.29 18.89 15.05
CA ALA A 10 6.10 18.67 15.89
C ALA A 10 5.22 19.93 15.92
N ASP A 11 5.82 21.10 16.17
CA ASP A 11 5.10 22.39 16.15
C ASP A 11 4.46 22.66 14.78
N ALA A 12 5.11 22.23 13.69
CA ALA A 12 4.57 22.31 12.34
C ALA A 12 3.36 21.38 12.13
N TYR A 13 3.35 20.20 12.74
CA TYR A 13 2.20 19.28 12.67
C TYR A 13 1.01 19.81 13.43
N ASP A 14 1.22 20.40 14.62
CA ASP A 14 0.14 20.95 15.43
C ASP A 14 -0.59 22.07 14.66
N ARG A 15 0.17 23.01 14.07
CA ARG A 15 -0.40 24.08 13.23
C ARG A 15 -1.19 23.56 12.02
N LEU A 16 -0.71 22.49 11.39
CA LEU A 16 -1.39 21.88 10.25
C LEU A 16 -2.65 21.11 10.66
N GLN A 17 -2.66 20.52 11.86
CA GLN A 17 -3.85 19.90 12.44
C GLN A 17 -4.91 20.93 12.79
N ASP A 18 -4.50 22.06 13.38
CA ASP A 18 -5.39 23.17 13.71
C ASP A 18 -6.02 23.78 12.44
N GLN A 19 -5.23 24.02 11.40
CA GLN A 19 -5.76 24.50 10.11
C GLN A 19 -6.74 23.51 9.49
N ALA A 20 -6.45 22.21 9.57
CA ALA A 20 -7.38 21.20 9.10
C ALA A 20 -8.69 21.23 9.90
N ALA A 21 -8.63 21.39 11.23
CA ALA A 21 -9.80 21.56 12.09
C ALA A 21 -10.64 22.78 11.68
N LEU A 22 -10.00 23.93 11.46
CA LEU A 22 -10.67 25.15 11.00
C LEU A 22 -11.33 24.94 9.63
N SER A 23 -10.65 24.30 8.68
CA SER A 23 -11.22 24.01 7.35
C SER A 23 -12.41 23.05 7.38
N PHE A 24 -12.54 22.23 8.43
CA PHE A 24 -13.72 21.39 8.65
C PHE A 24 -14.91 22.16 9.21
N LEU A 25 -14.66 23.20 10.02
CA LEU A 25 -15.69 24.04 10.62
C LEU A 25 -16.20 25.09 9.63
N GLU A 26 -15.33 25.63 8.79
CA GLU A 26 -15.63 26.69 7.83
C GLU A 26 -15.44 26.22 6.38
N PRO A 27 -16.52 25.96 5.61
CA PRO A 27 -16.44 25.44 4.23
C PRO A 27 -15.74 26.35 3.20
N GLY A 28 -15.29 27.54 3.59
CA GLY A 28 -14.53 28.48 2.76
C GLY A 28 -13.09 28.70 3.19
N ALA A 29 -12.65 28.14 4.32
CA ALA A 29 -11.29 28.30 4.81
C ALA A 29 -10.29 27.46 4.02
N GLU A 30 -9.04 27.92 3.95
CA GLU A 30 -7.98 27.21 3.23
C GLU A 30 -7.68 25.86 3.91
N LYS A 31 -7.59 24.80 3.10
CA LYS A 31 -7.38 23.42 3.61
C LYS A 31 -5.97 23.13 4.09
N GLY A 32 -5.02 24.05 3.90
CA GLY A 32 -3.63 23.85 4.24
C GLY A 32 -2.89 25.17 4.34
N ILE A 33 -1.70 25.13 4.96
CA ILE A 33 -0.87 26.31 5.18
C ILE A 33 0.22 26.35 4.10
N SER A 34 0.57 27.56 3.64
CA SER A 34 1.72 27.70 2.75
C SER A 34 3.04 27.36 3.45
N MET A 35 3.96 26.73 2.72
CA MET A 35 5.28 26.33 3.24
C MET A 35 6.08 27.54 3.76
N THR A 36 5.93 28.70 3.11
CA THR A 36 6.61 29.93 3.51
C THR A 36 6.06 30.48 4.82
N GLN A 37 4.74 30.57 4.93
CA GLN A 37 4.07 31.00 6.17
C GLN A 37 4.42 30.07 7.33
N LEU A 38 4.34 28.75 7.13
CA LEU A 38 4.66 27.77 8.17
C LEU A 38 6.13 27.83 8.58
N ARG A 39 7.05 28.08 7.65
CA ARG A 39 8.48 28.31 7.96
C ARG A 39 8.64 29.49 8.88
N ASP A 40 8.03 30.61 8.52
CA ASP A 40 8.23 31.87 9.21
C ASP A 40 7.60 31.84 10.60
N ASP A 41 6.52 31.07 10.74
CA ASP A 41 5.81 30.78 11.98
C ASP A 41 6.53 29.84 12.95
N VAL A 42 7.06 28.73 12.45
CA VAL A 42 7.77 27.74 13.26
C VAL A 42 9.16 28.25 13.64
N LEU A 43 9.79 29.09 12.81
CA LEU A 43 11.13 29.64 13.03
C LEU A 43 11.12 31.08 13.55
N ARG A 44 10.03 31.54 14.18
CA ARG A 44 9.91 32.91 14.73
C ARG A 44 11.06 33.28 15.67
N THR A 45 11.59 32.32 16.43
CA THR A 45 12.66 32.56 17.42
C THR A 45 14.08 32.45 16.84
N GLU A 46 14.23 32.10 15.56
CA GLU A 46 15.54 31.87 14.91
C GLU A 46 15.90 33.04 13.97
N PHE A 47 16.70 33.98 14.49
CA PHE A 47 17.07 35.21 13.78
C PHE A 47 18.29 35.07 12.86
N ASN A 48 19.10 34.01 13.01
CA ASN A 48 20.24 33.78 12.14
C ASN A 48 19.80 33.16 10.80
N ALA A 49 19.95 33.91 9.71
CA ALA A 49 19.50 33.51 8.37
C ALA A 49 20.09 32.18 7.87
N SER A 50 21.40 31.96 8.04
CA SER A 50 22.06 30.73 7.59
C SER A 50 21.62 29.52 8.42
N ARG A 51 21.45 29.68 9.72
CA ARG A 51 20.96 28.63 10.62
C ARG A 51 19.48 28.32 10.36
N ARG A 52 18.66 29.34 10.12
CA ARG A 52 17.25 29.22 9.72
C ARG A 52 17.09 28.38 8.47
N GLN A 53 17.87 28.66 7.42
CA GLN A 53 17.82 27.89 6.17
C GLN A 53 18.22 26.42 6.39
N ARG A 54 19.32 26.16 7.11
CA ARG A 54 19.80 24.80 7.40
C ARG A 54 18.82 24.01 8.27
N LEU A 55 18.20 24.65 9.27
CA LEU A 55 17.17 24.03 10.11
C LEU A 55 15.91 23.75 9.29
N TRP A 56 15.45 24.71 8.48
CA TRP A 56 14.25 24.56 7.68
C TRP A 56 14.36 23.42 6.67
N THR A 57 15.50 23.26 5.97
CA THR A 57 15.71 22.13 5.06
C THR A 57 15.55 20.78 5.77
N ARG A 58 15.97 20.68 7.04
CA ARG A 58 15.82 19.46 7.84
C ARG A 58 14.39 19.25 8.32
N VAL A 59 13.71 20.32 8.77
CA VAL A 59 12.30 20.28 9.17
C VAL A 59 11.42 19.88 7.98
N GLN A 60 11.61 20.52 6.83
CA GLN A 60 10.94 20.19 5.58
C GLN A 60 11.09 18.71 5.21
N ALA A 61 12.32 18.17 5.27
CA ALA A 61 12.54 16.76 4.97
C ALA A 61 11.86 15.80 5.97
N LYS A 62 11.60 16.23 7.21
CA LYS A 62 10.85 15.44 8.20
C LYS A 62 9.35 15.52 7.94
N VAL A 63 8.82 16.72 7.71
CA VAL A 63 7.40 16.97 7.47
C VAL A 63 6.92 16.32 6.17
N GLU A 64 7.65 16.46 5.06
CA GLU A 64 7.28 15.86 3.77
C GLU A 64 7.37 14.33 3.73
N ARG A 65 8.08 13.70 4.70
CA ARG A 65 8.13 12.24 4.84
C ARG A 65 6.97 11.67 5.66
N ASN A 66 6.22 12.52 6.36
CA ASN A 66 5.07 12.09 7.15
C ASN A 66 3.91 11.69 6.20
N SER A 67 3.34 10.51 6.42
CA SER A 67 2.22 10.00 5.63
C SER A 67 0.95 10.83 5.74
N ASN A 68 0.82 11.60 6.82
CA ASN A 68 -0.35 12.45 7.08
C ASN A 68 -0.23 13.83 6.44
N ILE A 69 0.85 14.09 5.70
CA ILE A 69 1.11 15.36 5.03
C ILE A 69 0.98 15.19 3.53
N ARG A 70 0.16 16.03 2.91
CA ARG A 70 0.12 16.20 1.45
C ARG A 70 0.74 17.53 1.07
N ALA A 71 1.86 17.46 0.37
CA ALA A 71 2.47 18.61 -0.27
C ALA A 71 1.95 18.77 -1.70
N GLY A 72 1.57 19.99 -2.08
CA GLY A 72 1.14 20.31 -3.44
C GLY A 72 1.22 21.81 -3.70
N VAL A 73 1.38 22.19 -4.97
CA VAL A 73 1.25 23.58 -5.39
C VAL A 73 -0.22 23.86 -5.61
N ARG A 74 -0.76 24.92 -4.98
CA ARG A 74 -2.13 25.37 -5.23
C ARG A 74 -2.21 26.89 -5.16
N THR A 75 -3.30 27.42 -5.70
CA THR A 75 -3.64 28.84 -5.63
C THR A 75 -4.34 29.11 -4.30
N THR A 76 -3.86 30.09 -3.53
CA THR A 76 -4.50 30.58 -2.30
C THR A 76 -5.79 31.34 -2.63
N ALA A 77 -6.61 31.63 -1.61
CA ALA A 77 -7.79 32.48 -1.75
C ALA A 77 -7.42 33.90 -2.24
N THR A 78 -6.19 34.35 -2.00
CA THR A 78 -5.64 35.63 -2.49
C THR A 78 -5.22 35.61 -3.96
N GLY A 79 -5.23 34.44 -4.62
CA GLY A 79 -4.80 34.28 -6.02
C GLY A 79 -3.31 33.98 -6.19
N ASP A 80 -2.54 33.92 -5.11
CA ASP A 80 -1.10 33.61 -5.16
C ASP A 80 -0.86 32.11 -5.32
N VAL A 81 0.14 31.74 -6.11
CA VAL A 81 0.53 30.33 -6.28
C VAL A 81 1.59 29.98 -5.25
N ALA A 82 1.22 29.11 -4.29
CA ALA A 82 2.12 28.70 -3.22
C ALA A 82 2.19 27.16 -3.07
N ARG A 83 3.32 26.68 -2.56
CA ARG A 83 3.44 25.29 -2.12
C ARG A 83 2.76 25.14 -0.77
N MET A 84 1.66 24.41 -0.72
CA MET A 84 0.88 24.16 0.50
C MET A 84 1.15 22.78 1.07
N TRP A 85 1.12 22.71 2.40
CA TRP A 85 1.04 21.46 3.14
C TRP A 85 -0.34 21.33 3.78
N GLU A 86 -0.96 20.17 3.58
CA GLU A 86 -2.30 19.83 4.04
C GLU A 86 -2.21 18.61 4.97
N TRP A 87 -2.86 18.67 6.13
CA TRP A 87 -2.98 17.53 7.03
C TRP A 87 -4.15 16.64 6.58
N ILE A 88 -3.87 15.36 6.34
CA ILE A 88 -4.86 14.33 5.94
C ILE A 88 -5.05 13.28 7.05
N GLY A 89 -4.37 13.44 8.18
CA GLY A 89 -4.54 12.55 9.32
C GLY A 89 -5.85 12.81 10.07
N PRO A 90 -6.15 11.99 11.09
CA PRO A 90 -7.21 12.29 12.05
C PRO A 90 -6.98 13.69 12.63
N VAL A 91 -8.00 14.54 12.55
CA VAL A 91 -8.00 15.85 13.19
C VAL A 91 -8.62 15.65 14.56
N LYS A 92 -7.93 16.05 15.62
CA LYS A 92 -8.55 16.16 16.94
C LYS A 92 -9.60 17.26 16.82
N ARG A 93 -10.88 16.90 16.87
CA ARG A 93 -11.92 17.90 17.13
C ARG A 93 -11.55 18.53 18.47
N LEU A 94 -11.36 19.85 18.51
CA LEU A 94 -11.39 20.59 19.77
C LEU A 94 -12.72 20.22 20.44
N GLU A 95 -12.66 19.45 21.51
CA GLU A 95 -13.84 19.16 22.32
C GLU A 95 -14.22 20.46 23.03
N ASP A 96 -15.33 21.06 22.60
CA ASP A 96 -16.15 21.85 23.52
C ASP A 96 -16.57 20.91 24.65
N GLY A 97 -16.18 21.26 25.88
CA GLY A 97 -16.21 20.40 27.05
C GLY A 97 -17.49 19.55 27.17
N ARG A 98 -17.34 18.24 26.97
CA ARG A 98 -18.40 17.28 27.31
C ARG A 98 -17.82 15.93 27.71
N ARG A 99 -17.55 15.83 29.01
CA ARG A 99 -17.64 14.67 29.91
C ARG A 99 -17.47 13.29 29.25
N GLU A 100 -16.32 12.71 29.54
CA GLU A 100 -15.96 11.29 29.46
C GLU A 100 -17.14 10.37 29.78
N SER A 101 -17.70 9.71 28.75
CA SER A 101 -18.66 8.62 28.94
C SER A 101 -17.90 7.29 28.91
N GLY A 102 -17.29 6.99 30.06
CA GLY A 102 -16.96 5.63 30.42
C GLY A 102 -18.21 4.76 30.32
N ARG A 103 -18.18 3.77 29.44
CA ARG A 103 -19.24 2.78 29.28
C ARG A 103 -19.25 1.88 30.53
N PHE A 104 -19.97 2.32 31.56
CA PHE A 104 -20.23 1.53 32.76
C PHE A 104 -21.29 0.47 32.43
N SER A 105 -20.91 -0.81 32.44
CA SER A 105 -21.86 -1.92 32.42
C SER A 105 -22.32 -2.16 33.86
N LEU A 106 -23.56 -1.82 34.18
CA LEU A 106 -24.18 -2.23 35.45
C LEU A 106 -24.34 -3.75 35.47
N GLY A 107 -23.85 -4.37 36.53
CA GLY A 107 -24.17 -5.71 36.97
C GLY A 107 -24.30 -5.71 38.49
N THR A 108 -25.04 -6.71 39.01
CA THR A 108 -25.54 -6.92 40.38
C THR A 108 -26.91 -6.24 40.64
N GLY A 109 -27.93 -6.92 41.15
CA GLY A 109 -28.11 -8.30 41.60
C GLY A 109 -29.39 -8.35 42.43
N SER A 110 -30.24 -9.36 42.25
CA SER A 110 -31.30 -9.72 43.22
C SER A 110 -31.69 -11.19 43.01
N SER A 111 -31.67 -11.95 44.11
CA SER A 111 -31.84 -13.40 44.26
C SER A 111 -33.23 -13.95 43.89
N PRO A 112 -33.38 -15.25 43.59
CA PRO A 112 -34.68 -15.95 43.61
C PRO A 112 -34.91 -16.71 44.94
N PRO A 113 -36.17 -16.92 45.38
CA PRO A 113 -36.48 -17.75 46.55
C PRO A 113 -36.71 -19.23 46.18
N SER A 114 -36.41 -20.09 47.17
CA SER A 114 -36.47 -21.56 47.18
C SER A 114 -37.87 -22.17 47.06
N GLY A 115 -37.95 -23.43 46.58
CA GLY A 115 -39.12 -24.30 46.79
C GLY A 115 -39.16 -25.62 45.99
N ASN A 116 -38.66 -26.70 46.60
CA ASN A 116 -38.90 -28.15 46.42
C ASN A 116 -39.69 -28.73 45.21
N ARG A 117 -39.13 -29.77 44.55
CA ARG A 117 -39.51 -31.21 44.66
C ARG A 117 -38.81 -32.13 43.64
N VAL A 118 -38.10 -33.13 44.19
CA VAL A 118 -37.90 -34.55 43.82
C VAL A 118 -38.29 -35.04 42.40
N ALA A 119 -37.33 -35.65 41.66
CA ALA A 119 -37.47 -36.98 41.03
C ALA A 119 -36.18 -37.50 40.33
N LYS A 120 -35.64 -38.59 40.90
CA LYS A 120 -34.98 -39.80 40.37
C LYS A 120 -34.11 -39.82 39.08
N GLU A 121 -32.93 -40.36 39.32
CA GLU A 121 -31.89 -41.02 38.49
C GLU A 121 -32.37 -42.09 37.49
N VAL A 122 -31.81 -42.13 36.26
CA VAL A 122 -31.45 -43.34 35.47
C VAL A 122 -30.35 -43.02 34.42
N LYS A 123 -29.48 -44.00 34.18
CA LYS A 123 -28.20 -44.06 33.45
C LYS A 123 -28.26 -44.03 31.90
N ASN A 124 -27.31 -43.29 31.31
CA ASN A 124 -26.36 -43.59 30.19
C ASN A 124 -26.85 -44.17 28.83
N PRO A 125 -25.96 -44.31 27.83
CA PRO A 125 -25.52 -43.36 26.81
C PRO A 125 -26.16 -43.61 25.43
N HIS A 126 -26.12 -42.62 24.53
CA HIS A 126 -25.70 -42.72 23.12
C HIS A 126 -26.27 -41.58 22.27
N ASN A 127 -25.37 -40.99 21.47
CA ASN A 127 -25.60 -40.37 20.16
C ASN A 127 -26.53 -39.15 20.08
N ALA A 128 -25.96 -37.98 19.78
CA ALA A 128 -26.13 -37.34 18.47
C ALA A 128 -25.61 -35.89 18.48
N SER A 129 -24.70 -35.64 17.53
CA SER A 129 -24.64 -34.46 16.65
C SER A 129 -24.62 -33.02 17.21
N ASN A 130 -23.53 -32.36 16.82
CA ASN A 130 -23.40 -30.98 16.32
C ASN A 130 -23.63 -29.81 17.30
N ILE A 131 -22.65 -28.91 17.37
CA ILE A 131 -22.70 -27.52 16.85
C ILE A 131 -21.48 -26.77 17.41
N GLY A 132 -20.69 -26.14 16.53
CA GLY A 132 -19.80 -25.03 16.92
C GLY A 132 -18.37 -25.12 16.39
N PRO A 133 -18.00 -24.33 15.36
CA PRO A 133 -16.64 -24.25 14.89
C PRO A 133 -15.76 -23.45 15.88
N ALA A 134 -14.72 -24.09 16.39
CA ALA A 134 -13.61 -23.43 17.06
C ALA A 134 -12.83 -22.58 16.04
N THR A 135 -13.09 -21.27 15.98
CA THR A 135 -12.21 -20.33 15.28
C THR A 135 -11.20 -19.75 16.27
N LYS A 136 -10.08 -20.47 16.45
CA LYS A 136 -8.84 -19.84 16.92
C LYS A 136 -8.43 -18.81 15.87
N GLN A 137 -8.67 -17.53 16.14
CA GLN A 137 -8.06 -16.44 15.38
C GLN A 137 -6.56 -16.40 15.70
N LEU A 138 -5.76 -17.12 14.91
CA LEU A 138 -4.33 -16.81 14.78
C LEU A 138 -4.22 -15.42 14.13
N GLN A 139 -3.99 -14.40 14.95
CA GLN A 139 -3.51 -13.10 14.47
C GLN A 139 -2.10 -13.29 13.90
N GLN A 140 -2.03 -13.47 12.59
CA GLN A 140 -0.79 -13.36 11.86
C GLN A 140 -0.35 -11.88 11.90
N HIS A 141 0.67 -11.59 12.71
CA HIS A 141 1.46 -10.37 12.63
C HIS A 141 1.92 -10.14 11.18
N ARG A 142 1.20 -9.30 10.42
CA ARG A 142 1.73 -8.71 9.19
C ARG A 142 2.52 -7.45 9.58
N GLN A 143 3.83 -7.64 9.68
CA GLN A 143 4.80 -6.54 9.74
C GLN A 143 4.52 -5.54 8.58
N PRO A 144 4.46 -4.22 8.85
CA PRO A 144 4.35 -3.23 7.79
C PRO A 144 5.64 -3.17 6.98
N PHE A 145 5.53 -3.40 5.68
CA PHE A 145 6.65 -3.30 4.74
C PHE A 145 7.20 -1.87 4.72
N ALA A 146 8.43 -1.69 5.19
CA ALA A 146 9.14 -0.42 5.11
C ALA A 146 9.21 0.09 3.65
N PRO A 147 8.91 1.38 3.38
CA PRO A 147 9.09 1.94 2.05
C PRO A 147 10.58 2.17 1.80
N THR A 148 11.20 1.26 1.04
CA THR A 148 12.56 1.46 0.56
C THR A 148 12.62 2.68 -0.36
N ASN A 149 13.53 3.58 -0.03
CA ASN A 149 13.80 4.85 -0.68
C ASN A 149 14.13 4.66 -2.18
N HIS A 150 13.20 4.98 -3.08
CA HIS A 150 13.41 4.89 -4.52
C HIS A 150 13.75 6.28 -5.08
N ARG A 151 15.06 6.58 -5.07
CA ARG A 151 15.67 7.65 -5.90
C ARG A 151 15.02 7.69 -7.28
N ALA A 152 14.76 8.90 -7.78
CA ALA A 152 14.25 9.18 -9.12
C ALA A 152 14.90 8.24 -10.15
N ASN A 153 14.10 7.31 -10.64
CA ASN A 153 14.53 6.25 -11.52
C ASN A 153 14.67 6.87 -12.91
N THR A 154 15.87 7.32 -13.26
CA THR A 154 16.27 7.41 -14.67
C THR A 154 15.78 6.12 -15.33
N VAL A 155 15.08 6.22 -16.46
CA VAL A 155 14.43 5.07 -17.11
C VAL A 155 15.53 4.08 -17.51
N LYS A 156 15.91 3.20 -16.57
CA LYS A 156 16.90 2.17 -16.79
C LYS A 156 16.24 1.16 -17.72
N MET A 157 16.53 1.31 -19.01
CA MET A 157 16.28 0.32 -20.05
C MET A 157 16.69 -1.05 -19.49
N VAL A 158 15.75 -1.98 -19.42
CA VAL A 158 15.96 -3.29 -18.82
C VAL A 158 16.34 -4.27 -19.92
N ASN A 159 17.64 -4.55 -20.02
CA ASN A 159 18.20 -5.53 -20.96
C ASN A 159 18.43 -6.87 -20.24
N VAL A 160 17.92 -7.96 -20.79
CA VAL A 160 18.14 -9.33 -20.29
C VAL A 160 18.82 -10.17 -21.38
N PRO A 161 19.86 -10.96 -21.05
CA PRO A 161 20.52 -11.80 -22.05
C PRO A 161 19.61 -12.92 -22.55
N LYS A 162 19.75 -13.29 -23.83
CA LYS A 162 19.04 -14.42 -24.47
C LYS A 162 19.46 -15.78 -23.88
N THR A 163 20.59 -15.83 -23.19
CA THR A 163 21.12 -17.04 -22.56
C THR A 163 21.47 -16.76 -21.10
N ARG A 164 21.08 -17.65 -20.18
CA ARG A 164 21.40 -17.54 -18.75
C ARG A 164 21.71 -18.90 -18.14
N ARG A 165 22.79 -19.02 -17.35
CA ARG A 165 23.01 -20.19 -16.48
C ARG A 165 22.18 -20.05 -15.20
N THR A 166 21.36 -21.04 -14.91
CA THR A 166 20.51 -21.07 -13.70
C THR A 166 20.21 -22.51 -13.32
N TYR A 167 19.76 -22.71 -12.08
CA TYR A 167 19.36 -24.02 -11.59
C TYR A 167 18.19 -24.61 -12.40
N CYS A 168 18.37 -25.84 -12.89
CA CYS A 168 17.35 -26.59 -13.59
C CYS A 168 16.68 -27.62 -12.66
N LYS A 169 15.35 -27.55 -12.54
CA LYS A 169 14.52 -28.45 -11.72
C LYS A 169 14.15 -29.78 -12.43
N GLY A 170 14.61 -29.99 -13.66
CA GLY A 170 14.39 -31.24 -14.38
C GLY A 170 15.00 -32.43 -13.63
N LYS A 171 14.30 -33.55 -13.64
CA LYS A 171 14.66 -34.76 -12.88
C LYS A 171 16.09 -35.23 -13.20
N ASP A 172 16.48 -35.13 -14.46
CA ASP A 172 17.78 -35.60 -14.98
C ASP A 172 18.91 -34.56 -14.81
N CYS A 173 18.58 -33.30 -14.55
CA CYS A 173 19.57 -32.23 -14.46
C CYS A 173 19.95 -31.92 -13.01
N LYS A 174 18.99 -31.48 -12.18
CA LYS A 174 19.18 -31.00 -10.79
C LYS A 174 20.48 -30.19 -10.56
N LYS A 175 20.89 -29.39 -11.56
CA LYS A 175 22.15 -28.64 -11.58
C LYS A 175 22.02 -27.35 -12.38
N HIS A 176 23.04 -26.49 -12.32
CA HIS A 176 23.08 -25.23 -13.06
C HIS A 176 23.44 -25.45 -14.53
N THR A 177 22.44 -25.37 -15.41
CA THR A 177 22.59 -25.54 -16.86
C THR A 177 22.34 -24.24 -17.60
N GLN A 178 22.74 -24.21 -18.87
CA GLN A 178 22.44 -23.10 -19.77
C GLN A 178 20.95 -23.13 -20.14
N HIS A 179 20.28 -21.99 -20.02
CA HIS A 179 18.89 -21.82 -20.42
C HIS A 179 18.77 -20.80 -21.56
N LYS A 180 17.90 -21.11 -22.52
CA LYS A 180 17.41 -20.15 -23.52
C LYS A 180 16.31 -19.32 -22.88
N VAL A 181 16.48 -18.00 -22.89
CA VAL A 181 15.54 -17.05 -22.30
C VAL A 181 14.64 -16.51 -23.41
N THR A 182 13.34 -16.59 -23.21
CA THR A 182 12.31 -16.03 -24.12
C THR A 182 11.30 -15.23 -23.31
N GLN A 183 10.61 -14.29 -23.95
CA GLN A 183 9.49 -13.60 -23.31
C GLN A 183 8.25 -14.49 -23.34
N TYR A 184 7.57 -14.62 -22.20
CA TYR A 184 6.28 -15.31 -22.16
C TYR A 184 5.23 -14.50 -22.93
N LYS A 185 4.44 -15.20 -23.74
CA LYS A 185 3.24 -14.68 -24.39
C LYS A 185 2.05 -15.52 -23.91
N ALA A 186 0.93 -14.84 -23.65
CA ALA A 186 -0.33 -15.52 -23.35
C ALA A 186 -0.81 -16.24 -24.60
N GLY A 187 -1.24 -17.51 -24.45
CA GLY A 187 -1.86 -18.28 -25.52
C GLY A 187 -3.31 -17.85 -25.78
N LYS A 188 -3.90 -18.40 -26.85
CA LYS A 188 -5.33 -18.25 -27.16
C LYS A 188 -6.17 -18.86 -26.01
N ALA A 189 -7.23 -18.15 -25.61
CA ALA A 189 -8.14 -18.65 -24.58
C ALA A 189 -8.92 -19.88 -25.09
N SER A 190 -9.01 -20.93 -24.27
CA SER A 190 -9.79 -22.13 -24.59
C SER A 190 -11.29 -21.91 -24.31
N LEU A 191 -12.14 -22.33 -25.25
CA LEU A 191 -13.61 -22.26 -25.12
C LEU A 191 -14.17 -23.35 -24.21
N PHE A 192 -13.49 -24.50 -24.14
CA PHE A 192 -13.98 -25.68 -23.40
C PHE A 192 -13.66 -25.64 -21.90
N ALA A 193 -12.89 -24.63 -21.45
CA ALA A 193 -12.63 -24.42 -20.04
C ALA A 193 -13.95 -24.26 -19.27
N GLN A 194 -14.07 -24.91 -18.11
CA GLN A 194 -15.31 -24.94 -17.32
C GLN A 194 -15.88 -23.54 -17.05
N GLY A 195 -15.02 -22.56 -16.74
CA GLY A 195 -15.43 -21.18 -16.49
C GLY A 195 -16.03 -20.50 -17.73
N LYS A 196 -15.49 -20.78 -18.92
CA LYS A 196 -16.01 -20.25 -20.18
C LYS A 196 -17.34 -20.90 -20.56
N ARG A 197 -17.45 -22.24 -20.47
CA ARG A 197 -18.73 -22.97 -20.66
C ARG A 197 -19.84 -22.46 -19.75
N ARG A 198 -19.53 -22.26 -18.46
CA ARG A 198 -20.48 -21.70 -17.48
C ARG A 198 -20.86 -20.26 -17.82
N TYR A 199 -19.91 -19.43 -18.24
CA TYR A 199 -20.17 -18.05 -18.63
C TYR A 199 -21.10 -17.99 -19.85
N ASP A 200 -20.82 -18.78 -20.89
CA ASP A 200 -21.61 -18.78 -22.12
C ASP A 200 -23.05 -19.27 -21.87
N ARG A 201 -23.22 -20.32 -21.05
CA ARG A 201 -24.56 -20.79 -20.62
C ARG A 201 -25.28 -19.77 -19.73
N LYS A 202 -24.56 -18.98 -18.93
CA LYS A 202 -25.19 -17.92 -18.14
C LYS A 202 -25.59 -16.73 -19.02
N GLN A 203 -24.81 -16.48 -20.07
CA GLN A 203 -24.97 -15.33 -20.95
C GLN A 203 -26.00 -15.56 -22.07
N SER A 204 -26.43 -16.81 -22.30
CA SER A 204 -27.48 -17.14 -23.27
C SER A 204 -28.87 -16.71 -22.79
N GLY A 205 -29.72 -16.26 -23.71
CA GLY A 205 -31.08 -15.79 -23.43
C GLY A 205 -31.14 -14.27 -23.23
N TYR A 206 -32.22 -13.81 -22.60
CA TYR A 206 -32.46 -12.39 -22.30
C TYR A 206 -31.85 -11.99 -20.94
N GLY A 207 -31.63 -10.70 -20.72
CA GLY A 207 -31.11 -10.17 -19.44
C GLY A 207 -29.73 -9.49 -19.52
N GLY A 208 -29.16 -9.34 -20.73
CA GLY A 208 -27.97 -8.53 -20.96
C GLY A 208 -26.67 -9.11 -20.38
N GLN A 209 -25.75 -8.24 -19.96
CA GLN A 209 -24.42 -8.63 -19.48
C GLN A 209 -24.49 -9.21 -18.05
N THR A 210 -24.18 -10.51 -17.88
CA THR A 210 -24.39 -11.22 -16.60
C THR A 210 -23.20 -11.23 -15.63
N LYS A 211 -22.03 -10.74 -16.06
CA LYS A 211 -20.82 -10.62 -15.23
C LYS A 211 -20.20 -9.23 -15.34
N PRO A 212 -19.59 -8.71 -14.26
CA PRO A 212 -18.99 -7.38 -14.26
C PRO A 212 -17.88 -7.22 -15.30
N VAL A 213 -17.87 -6.09 -15.99
CA VAL A 213 -16.77 -5.66 -16.88
C VAL A 213 -15.92 -4.63 -16.16
N PHE A 214 -14.60 -4.84 -16.12
CA PHE A 214 -13.68 -3.97 -15.40
C PHE A 214 -13.21 -2.78 -16.26
N HIS A 215 -13.60 -1.56 -15.87
CA HIS A 215 -13.31 -0.32 -16.61
C HIS A 215 -12.15 0.51 -16.05
N LYS A 216 -11.90 0.48 -14.74
CA LYS A 216 -10.95 1.39 -14.06
C LYS A 216 -9.50 0.87 -14.05
N ARG A 217 -8.88 0.73 -15.23
CA ARG A 217 -7.48 0.26 -15.35
C ARG A 217 -6.47 1.33 -14.94
N ALA A 218 -5.89 1.19 -13.74
CA ALA A 218 -4.88 2.13 -13.24
C ALA A 218 -3.41 1.80 -13.61
N LYS A 219 -3.10 0.54 -13.93
CA LYS A 219 -1.71 0.12 -14.19
C LYS A 219 -1.35 0.28 -15.66
N THR A 220 -0.29 1.05 -15.93
CA THR A 220 0.22 1.32 -17.29
C THR A 220 1.20 0.26 -17.81
N THR A 221 1.79 -0.54 -16.92
CA THR A 221 2.78 -1.58 -17.25
C THR A 221 2.33 -2.95 -16.77
N LYS A 222 2.93 -4.01 -17.29
CA LYS A 222 2.75 -5.40 -16.84
C LYS A 222 4.06 -5.94 -16.24
N LYS A 223 3.98 -7.00 -15.44
CA LYS A 223 5.20 -7.73 -15.04
C LYS A 223 5.62 -8.59 -16.23
N VAL A 224 6.85 -8.40 -16.71
CA VAL A 224 7.41 -9.26 -17.76
C VAL A 224 7.76 -10.60 -17.16
N VAL A 225 7.27 -11.68 -17.76
CA VAL A 225 7.60 -13.05 -17.36
C VAL A 225 8.51 -13.64 -18.42
N LEU A 226 9.64 -14.18 -17.97
CA LEU A 226 10.60 -14.90 -18.81
C LEU A 226 10.27 -16.39 -18.78
N ARG A 227 10.32 -17.03 -19.94
CA ARG A 227 10.32 -18.48 -20.10
C ARG A 227 11.76 -18.94 -20.32
N LEU A 228 12.27 -19.70 -19.36
CA LEU A 228 13.62 -20.28 -19.34
C LEU A 228 13.53 -21.73 -19.79
N GLU A 229 14.08 -22.07 -20.95
CA GLU A 229 14.13 -23.43 -21.46
C GLU A 229 15.54 -24.02 -21.27
N CYS A 230 15.65 -25.12 -20.54
CA CYS A 230 16.91 -25.82 -20.34
C CYS A 230 17.40 -26.42 -21.66
N THR A 231 18.67 -26.22 -22.02
CA THR A 231 19.22 -26.77 -23.26
C THR A 231 19.28 -28.29 -23.26
N ALA A 232 19.55 -28.90 -22.09
CA ALA A 232 19.71 -30.34 -21.92
C ALA A 232 18.36 -31.10 -21.84
N CYS A 233 17.54 -30.85 -20.82
CA CYS A 233 16.30 -31.61 -20.59
C CYS A 233 15.02 -30.93 -21.13
N LYS A 234 15.13 -29.78 -21.81
CA LYS A 234 14.00 -29.00 -22.37
C LYS A 234 12.90 -28.59 -21.38
N THR A 235 13.13 -28.79 -20.08
CA THR A 235 12.21 -28.31 -19.05
C THR A 235 12.12 -26.79 -19.07
N LYS A 236 10.90 -26.28 -18.87
CA LYS A 236 10.58 -24.85 -18.95
C LYS A 236 10.28 -24.32 -17.55
N ALA A 237 10.97 -23.27 -17.15
CA ALA A 237 10.71 -22.54 -15.91
C ALA A 237 10.24 -21.12 -16.22
N GLN A 238 9.37 -20.57 -15.38
CA GLN A 238 8.89 -19.18 -15.50
C GLN A 238 9.54 -18.32 -14.42
N LEU A 239 10.01 -17.12 -14.79
CA LEU A 239 10.57 -16.14 -13.87
C LEU A 239 9.93 -14.77 -14.11
N ALA A 240 9.23 -14.25 -13.11
CA ALA A 240 8.60 -12.93 -13.18
C ALA A 240 9.57 -11.83 -12.75
N LEU A 241 9.72 -10.80 -13.57
CA LEU A 241 10.48 -9.59 -13.25
C LEU A 241 9.61 -8.55 -12.54
N LYS A 242 10.28 -7.49 -12.04
CA LYS A 242 9.61 -6.26 -11.62
C LYS A 242 8.95 -5.57 -12.84
N ARG A 243 8.01 -4.66 -12.60
CA ARG A 243 7.34 -3.90 -13.67
C ARG A 243 8.34 -2.93 -14.32
N CYS A 244 8.36 -2.89 -15.64
CA CYS A 244 9.18 -1.98 -16.44
C CYS A 244 8.36 -1.43 -17.61
N LYS A 245 8.71 -0.23 -18.10
CA LYS A 245 8.07 0.38 -19.28
C LYS A 245 8.67 -0.16 -20.58
N HIS A 246 10.00 -0.20 -20.64
CA HIS A 246 10.77 -0.74 -21.77
C HIS A 246 11.50 -2.01 -21.35
N PHE A 247 11.41 -3.05 -22.17
CA PHE A 247 12.06 -4.34 -21.96
C PHE A 247 12.63 -4.82 -23.30
N GLU A 248 13.90 -5.17 -23.29
CA GLU A 248 14.59 -5.73 -24.45
C GLU A 248 15.28 -7.05 -24.07
N LEU A 249 15.36 -7.95 -25.04
CA LEU A 249 15.95 -9.27 -24.84
C LEU A 249 17.14 -9.44 -25.80
N GLY A 250 18.35 -9.41 -25.23
CA GLY A 250 19.61 -9.51 -25.95
C GLY A 250 19.98 -8.24 -26.71
N GLY A 251 19.72 -7.07 -26.12
CA GLY A 251 20.27 -5.80 -26.61
C GLY A 251 21.76 -5.68 -26.29
N ASP A 252 22.39 -4.63 -26.81
CA ASP A 252 23.81 -4.41 -26.61
C ASP A 252 24.15 -4.06 -25.16
N LYS A 253 25.33 -4.50 -24.73
CA LYS A 253 25.86 -4.12 -23.42
C LYS A 253 26.36 -2.69 -23.51
N LYS A 254 26.05 -1.89 -22.49
CA LYS A 254 26.52 -0.51 -22.41
C LYS A 254 28.06 -0.49 -22.28
N THR A 255 28.73 0.21 -23.19
CA THR A 255 30.17 0.47 -23.13
C THR A 255 30.47 1.47 -22.01
N LYS A 256 31.53 1.24 -21.23
CA LYS A 256 31.97 2.18 -20.19
C LYS A 256 32.81 3.29 -20.83
N GLY A 257 32.49 4.55 -20.54
CA GLY A 257 33.32 5.71 -20.93
C GLY A 257 33.26 6.10 -22.40
N ALA A 258 32.32 5.56 -23.19
CA ALA A 258 32.12 6.00 -24.56
C ALA A 258 31.56 7.43 -24.59
N ALA A 259 32.10 8.27 -25.48
CA ALA A 259 31.56 9.59 -25.75
C ALA A 259 30.13 9.47 -26.30
N LEU A 260 29.26 10.38 -25.87
CA LEU A 260 27.93 10.49 -26.47
C LEU A 260 28.10 11.02 -27.89
N VAL A 261 27.54 10.30 -28.86
CA VAL A 261 27.43 10.80 -30.24
C VAL A 261 26.22 11.71 -30.27
N PHE A 262 26.43 12.96 -30.68
CA PHE A 262 25.39 13.99 -30.83
C PHE A 262 24.82 13.96 -32.25
#